data_AF-A0A5N6HHE6-F1
#
_entry.id   AF-A0A5N6HHE6-F1
#
_cell.length_a   1.000
_cell.length_b   1.000
_cell.length_c   1.000
_cell.angle_alpha   90.00
_cell.angle_beta   90.00
_cell.angle_gamma   90.00
#
_symmetry.space_group_name_H-M   'P 1'
#
loop_
_entity.id
_entity.type
_entity.pdbx_description
1 polymer ?
#
loop_
_entity_poly.entity_id
_entity_poly.type
_entity_poly.pdbx_seq_one_letter_code
_entity_poly.pdbx_strand_id
1 'polypeptide(L)' 'MAMNPTDCKYINCLAPLGVHVGCDYAGIVQEVGKNVNPQGTRLQVGSVTMRLLD' A
#
# COMPACT_ATOMS: atom_id res chain seq x y z
N MET A 1 9.07 1.41 -8.77
CA MET A 1 9.28 0.93 -7.39
C MET A 1 10.35 1.80 -6.78
N ALA A 2 9.99 2.55 -5.75
CA ALA A 2 10.96 3.18 -4.85
C ALA A 2 11.17 2.21 -3.68
N MET A 3 12.40 2.11 -3.18
CA MET A 3 12.71 1.33 -1.99
C MET A 3 13.16 2.29 -0.91
N ASN A 4 12.37 2.40 0.15
CA ASN A 4 12.64 3.33 1.24
C ASN A 4 13.69 2.74 2.19
N PRO A 5 14.42 3.57 2.95
CA PRO A 5 15.37 3.09 3.95
C PRO A 5 14.76 2.08 4.95
N THR A 6 13.47 2.23 5.25
CA THR A 6 12.72 1.29 6.09
C THR A 6 12.57 -0.07 5.43
N ASP A 7 12.28 -0.13 4.13
CA ASP A 7 12.15 -1.40 3.40
C ASP A 7 13.46 -2.20 3.48
N CYS A 8 14.60 -1.55 3.26
CA CYS A 8 15.93 -2.17 3.40
C CYS A 8 16.16 -2.76 4.81
N LYS A 9 15.77 -2.04 5.86
CA LYS A 9 15.91 -2.51 7.24
C LYS A 9 15.01 -3.73 7.51
N TYR A 10 13.78 -3.71 6.99
CA TYR A 10 12.83 -4.80 7.16
C TYR A 10 13.23 -6.06 6.39
N ILE A 11 13.71 -5.91 5.15
CA ILE A 11 14.22 -7.04 4.34
C ILE A 11 15.43 -7.71 5.01
N ASN A 12 16.34 -6.92 5.58
CA ASN A 12 17.62 -7.45 6.04
C ASN A 12 17.59 -8.04 7.45
N CYS A 13 16.83 -7.43 8.39
CA CYS A 13 17.07 -7.70 9.82
C CYS A 13 15.82 -7.72 10.71
N LEU A 14 14.65 -7.27 10.25
CA LEU A 14 13.51 -7.00 11.15
C LEU A 14 12.23 -7.76 10.82
N ALA A 15 11.96 -8.06 9.54
CA ALA A 15 10.76 -8.80 9.16
C ALA A 15 10.93 -10.31 9.35
N PRO A 16 9.93 -11.03 9.86
CA PRO A 16 9.85 -12.48 9.70
C PRO A 16 9.91 -12.89 8.22
N LEU A 17 10.40 -14.11 7.95
CA LEU A 17 10.42 -14.66 6.60
C LEU A 17 9.00 -14.77 6.03
N GLY A 18 8.86 -14.42 4.74
CA GLY A 18 7.59 -14.50 4.00
C GLY A 18 6.72 -13.24 4.06
N VAL A 19 7.18 -12.17 4.72
CA VAL A 19 6.47 -10.88 4.74
C VAL A 19 6.68 -10.12 3.43
N HIS A 20 5.60 -9.51 2.91
CA HIS A 20 5.70 -8.51 1.85
C HIS A 20 6.15 -7.16 2.43
N VAL A 21 7.26 -6.64 1.92
CA VAL A 21 7.84 -5.36 2.34
C VAL A 21 7.57 -4.30 1.29
N GLY A 22 7.25 -3.09 1.73
CA GLY A 22 6.91 -1.94 0.89
C GLY A 22 5.84 -1.10 1.55
N CYS A 23 6.15 0.16 1.82
CA CYS A 23 5.21 1.10 2.41
C CYS A 23 4.61 2.09 1.39
N ASP A 24 5.38 2.41 0.34
CA ASP A 24 4.98 3.39 -0.67
C ASP A 24 4.64 2.71 -1.99
N TYR A 25 3.46 3.00 -2.52
CA TYR A 25 2.96 2.41 -3.75
C TYR A 25 1.89 3.27 -4.41
N ALA A 26 1.77 3.15 -5.72
CA ALA A 26 0.66 3.68 -6.51
C ALA A 26 0.09 2.58 -7.40
N GLY A 27 -1.22 2.62 -7.64
CA GLY A 27 -1.89 1.60 -8.45
C GLY A 27 -3.37 1.88 -8.68
N ILE A 28 -4.02 0.98 -9.42
CA ILE A 28 -5.45 1.03 -9.69
C ILE A 28 -6.18 0.13 -8.68
N VAL A 29 -7.21 0.65 -8.04
CA VAL A 29 -8.07 -0.11 -7.12
C VAL A 29 -8.81 -1.21 -7.88
N GLN A 30 -8.56 -2.48 -7.53
CA GLN A 30 -9.21 -3.63 -8.17
C GLN A 30 -10.52 -4.03 -7.49
N GLU A 31 -10.60 -3.90 -6.16
CA GLU A 31 -11.77 -4.27 -5.37
C GLU A 31 -11.92 -3.33 -4.17
N VAL A 32 -13.16 -3.12 -3.72
CA VAL A 32 -13.50 -2.31 -2.55
C VAL A 32 -14.43 -3.12 -1.65
N GLY A 33 -14.10 -3.21 -0.36
CA GLY A 33 -14.90 -3.96 0.60
C GLY A 33 -16.30 -3.36 0.82
N LYS A 34 -17.29 -4.21 1.11
CA LYS A 34 -18.72 -3.86 1.21
C LYS A 34 -19.08 -2.72 2.19
N ASN A 35 -18.23 -2.44 3.18
CA ASN A 35 -18.45 -1.42 4.21
C ASN A 35 -17.67 -0.12 3.96
N VAL A 36 -16.98 -0.01 2.82
CA VAL A 36 -16.26 1.21 2.44
C VAL A 36 -17.28 2.21 1.90
N ASN A 37 -17.43 3.36 2.56
CA ASN A 37 -18.34 4.40 2.13
C ASN A 37 -17.75 5.15 0.90
N PRO A 38 -18.36 5.07 -0.29
CA PRO A 38 -17.84 5.72 -1.50
C PRO A 38 -17.89 7.26 -1.46
N GLN A 39 -18.72 7.85 -0.60
CA GLN A 39 -18.84 9.31 -0.46
C GLN A 39 -17.82 9.86 0.55
N GLY A 40 -17.48 9.08 1.58
CA GLY A 40 -16.49 9.47 2.60
C GLY A 40 -15.06 9.05 2.28
N THR A 41 -14.88 8.01 1.47
CA THR A 41 -13.58 7.54 0.98
C THR A 41 -13.54 7.67 -0.54
N ARG A 42 -12.47 8.25 -1.09
CA ARG A 42 -12.25 8.34 -2.55
C ARG A 42 -11.90 6.98 -3.20
N LEU A 43 -12.12 5.87 -2.50
CA LEU A 43 -11.77 4.54 -2.99
C LEU A 43 -12.91 3.97 -3.82
N GLN A 44 -12.68 3.86 -5.12
CA GLN A 44 -13.61 3.27 -6.08
C GLN A 44 -12.84 2.31 -6.99
N VAL A 45 -13.44 1.20 -7.41
CA VAL A 45 -12.80 0.30 -8.39
C VAL A 45 -12.47 1.09 -9.66
N GLY A 46 -11.25 0.91 -10.18
CA GLY A 46 -10.72 1.65 -11.33
C GLY A 46 -10.08 3.00 -10.99
N SER A 47 -10.23 3.52 -9.76
CA SER A 47 -9.55 4.75 -9.35
C SER A 47 -8.05 4.54 -9.18
N VAL A 48 -7.26 5.54 -9.57
CA VAL A 48 -5.82 5.59 -9.25
C VAL A 48 -5.67 6.05 -7.80
N THR A 49 -4.93 5.27 -7.02
CA THR A 49 -4.60 5.58 -5.63
C THR A 49 -3.10 5.49 -5.40
N MET A 50 -2.63 6.23 -4.41
CA MET A 50 -1.24 6.24 -3.99
C MET A 50 -1.19 6.33 -2.48
N ARG A 51 -0.34 5.50 -1.87
CA ARG A 51 0.08 5.65 -0.48
C ARG A 51 1.55 6.07 -0.52
N LEU A 52 1.81 7.25 0.03
CA LEU A 52 3.15 7.71 0.38
C LEU A 52 3.20 7.79 1.90
N LEU A 53 4.28 7.34 2.50
CA LEU A 53 4.67 7.74 3.84
C LEU A 53 5.40 9.07 3.72
N ASP A 54 4.95 10.04 4.52
CA ASP A 54 5.51 11.38 4.63
C ASP A 54 6.97 11.39 5.10
#